data_AF-A0A959UZ68-F1
#
_entry.id   AF-A0A959UZ68-F1
#
_cell.length_a   1.000
_cell.length_b   1.000
_cell.length_c   1.000
_cell.angle_alpha   90.00
_cell.angle_beta   90.00
_cell.angle_gamma   90.00
#
_symmetry.space_group_name_H-M   'P 1'
#
loop_
_entity.id
_entity.type
_entity.pdbx_description
1 polymer ?
#
loop_
_entity_poly.entity_id
_entity_poly.type
_entity_poly.pdbx_seq_one_letter_code
_entity_poly.pdbx_strand_id
1 'polypeptide(L)'
;MGIAVLVVYGLLLGFILLFSLGQLHLTVAYLRQKGRPAEPEPPLPVLPWVTVQLPVFNERHVVERLIDRVCAFDWPLDRLEVQVLDDSDDETVDLAAARCALWRERGVDIVHLRRGERTGYKAGALAFGTARAKGELIAIFDADFLPDADFLRRTVPWFADPGIGMVQTR
;
A
#
# COMPACT_ATOMS: atom_id res chain seq x y z
N MET A 1 -34.29 8.55 -42.42
CA MET A 1 -32.84 8.30 -42.21
C MET A 1 -32.13 9.50 -41.56
N GLY A 2 -32.27 10.74 -42.07
CA GLY A 2 -31.57 11.92 -41.51
C GLY A 2 -31.90 12.26 -40.05
N ILE A 3 -33.17 12.23 -39.64
CA ILE A 3 -33.57 12.58 -38.26
C ILE A 3 -32.99 11.60 -37.23
N ALA A 4 -33.02 10.29 -37.52
CA ALA A 4 -32.47 9.28 -36.62
C ALA A 4 -30.95 9.46 -36.41
N VAL A 5 -30.21 9.78 -37.47
CA VAL A 5 -28.76 10.07 -37.38
C VAL A 5 -28.51 11.31 -36.52
N LEU A 6 -29.30 12.38 -36.68
CA LEU A 6 -29.17 13.59 -35.86
C LEU A 6 -29.47 13.33 -34.38
N VAL A 7 -30.48 12.51 -34.08
CA VAL A 7 -30.80 12.13 -32.69
C VAL A 7 -29.64 11.34 -32.06
N VAL A 8 -29.12 10.32 -32.74
CA VAL A 8 -27.98 9.53 -32.23
C VAL A 8 -26.74 10.41 -32.05
N TYR A 9 -26.44 11.28 -33.01
CA TYR A 9 -25.32 12.21 -32.91
C TYR A 9 -25.48 13.18 -31.72
N GLY A 10 -26.68 13.73 -31.51
CA GLY A 10 -27.00 14.57 -30.37
C GLY A 10 -26.83 13.85 -29.03
N LEU A 11 -27.24 12.59 -28.94
CA LEU A 11 -27.05 11.77 -27.73
C LEU A 11 -25.57 11.51 -27.42
N LEU A 12 -24.76 11.20 -28.44
CA LEU A 12 -23.31 11.01 -28.27
C LEU A 12 -22.60 12.30 -27.84
N LEU A 13 -22.93 13.44 -28.46
CA LEU A 13 -22.41 14.73 -28.05
C LEU A 13 -22.84 15.09 -26.63
N GLY A 14 -24.08 14.81 -26.26
CA GLY A 14 -24.59 14.99 -24.90
C GLY A 14 -23.83 14.15 -23.89
N PHE A 15 -23.56 12.87 -24.21
CA PHE A 15 -22.76 11.99 -23.37
C PHE A 15 -21.33 12.51 -23.18
N ILE A 16 -20.66 12.92 -24.28
CA ILE A 16 -19.31 13.48 -24.23
C ILE A 16 -19.29 14.78 -23.41
N LEU A 17 -20.30 15.64 -23.56
CA LEU A 17 -20.43 16.87 -22.79
C LEU A 17 -20.57 16.57 -21.30
N LEU A 18 -21.46 15.65 -20.91
CA LEU A 18 -21.64 15.27 -19.51
C LEU A 18 -20.36 14.67 -18.91
N PHE A 19 -19.67 13.81 -19.65
CA PHE A 19 -18.38 13.25 -19.24
C PHE A 19 -17.32 14.35 -19.06
N SER A 20 -17.23 15.29 -20.01
CA SER A 20 -16.29 16.41 -19.97
C SER A 20 -16.58 17.36 -18.80
N LEU A 21 -17.86 17.62 -18.50
CA LEU A 21 -18.27 18.39 -17.33
C LEU A 21 -17.90 17.69 -16.02
N GLY A 22 -18.03 16.36 -15.95
CA GLY A 22 -17.56 15.56 -14.83
C GLY A 22 -16.04 15.68 -14.63
N GLN A 23 -15.26 15.58 -15.71
CA GLN A 23 -13.81 15.77 -15.66
C GLN A 23 -13.41 17.19 -15.25
N LEU A 24 -14.10 18.22 -15.78
CA LEU A 24 -13.88 19.60 -15.40
C LEU A 24 -14.19 19.82 -13.91
N HIS A 25 -15.27 19.24 -13.40
CA HIS A 25 -15.62 19.31 -11.98
C HIS A 25 -14.53 18.71 -11.10
N LEU A 26 -14.05 17.50 -11.41
CA LEU A 26 -12.94 16.85 -10.69
C LEU A 26 -11.65 17.66 -10.77
N THR A 27 -11.35 18.24 -11.94
CA THR A 27 -10.17 19.09 -12.13
C THR A 27 -10.24 20.35 -11.28
N VAL A 28 -11.39 21.04 -11.27
CA VAL A 28 -11.60 22.22 -10.43
C VAL A 28 -11.53 21.86 -8.94
N ALA A 29 -12.10 20.72 -8.53
CA ALA A 29 -12.00 20.24 -7.15
C ALA A 29 -10.54 19.96 -6.74
N TYR A 30 -9.79 19.26 -7.60
CA TYR A 30 -8.36 19.00 -7.40
C TYR A 30 -7.57 20.31 -7.28
N LEU A 31 -7.76 21.27 -8.19
CA LEU A 31 -7.05 22.55 -8.16
C LEU A 31 -7.37 23.37 -6.91
N ARG A 32 -8.63 23.32 -6.42
CA ARG A 32 -9.02 23.96 -5.16
C ARG A 32 -8.36 23.32 -3.94
N GLN A 33 -8.12 22.01 -3.98
CA GLN A 33 -7.53 21.28 -2.86
C GLN A 33 -6.00 21.25 -2.89
N LYS A 34 -5.37 21.33 -4.08
CA LYS A 34 -3.91 21.29 -4.29
C LYS A 34 -3.12 22.33 -3.48
N GLY A 35 -3.75 23.45 -3.12
CA GLY A 35 -3.15 24.53 -2.33
C GLY A 35 -3.36 24.44 -0.82
N ARG A 36 -4.03 23.40 -0.32
CA ARG A 36 -4.21 23.15 1.12
C ARG A 36 -3.29 22.00 1.52
N PRO A 37 -2.01 22.27 1.88
CA PRO A 37 -1.19 21.24 2.49
C PRO A 37 -1.92 20.77 3.73
N ALA A 38 -2.28 19.49 3.75
CA ALA A 38 -2.73 18.88 4.98
C ALA A 38 -1.48 18.77 5.86
N GLU A 39 -1.53 19.37 7.05
CA GLU A 39 -0.49 19.20 8.06
C GLU A 39 -0.81 17.92 8.85
N PRO A 40 0.18 17.06 9.12
CA PRO A 40 -0.06 15.90 9.96
C PRO A 40 -0.51 16.36 11.34
N GLU A 41 -1.43 15.62 11.94
CA GLU A 41 -1.76 15.76 13.36
C GLU A 41 -0.48 15.65 14.21
N PRO A 42 -0.46 16.24 15.42
CA PRO A 42 0.69 16.12 16.30
C PRO A 42 1.03 14.64 16.56
N PRO A 43 2.32 14.33 16.83
CA PRO A 43 2.76 12.96 17.04
C PRO A 43 1.92 12.25 18.10
N LEU A 44 1.54 10.99 17.84
CA LEU A 44 0.81 10.19 18.81
C LEU A 44 1.64 10.03 20.10
N PRO A 45 1.03 10.21 21.29
CA PRO A 45 1.73 10.07 22.56
C PRO A 45 2.22 8.64 22.81
N VAL A 46 1.56 7.65 22.22
CA VAL A 46 1.96 6.25 22.21
C VAL A 46 1.99 5.78 20.75
N LEU A 47 3.12 5.22 20.33
CA LEU A 47 3.27 4.68 18.98
C LEU A 47 2.50 3.34 18.87
N PRO A 48 1.57 3.22 17.90
CA PRO A 48 0.78 2.00 17.73
C PRO A 48 1.63 0.86 17.19
N TRP A 49 1.12 -0.35 17.33
CA TRP A 49 1.74 -1.51 16.70
C TRP A 49 1.46 -1.50 15.18
N VAL A 50 2.49 -1.63 14.34
CA VAL A 50 2.35 -1.59 12.88
C VAL A 50 2.83 -2.90 12.26
N THR A 51 1.98 -3.52 11.43
CA THR A 51 2.36 -4.63 10.56
C THR A 51 2.60 -4.11 9.15
N VAL A 52 3.79 -4.34 8.61
CA VAL A 52 4.11 -4.06 7.21
C VAL A 52 3.97 -5.32 6.37
N GLN A 53 3.14 -5.29 5.34
CA GLN A 53 2.90 -6.41 4.43
C GLN A 53 3.55 -6.18 3.08
N LEU A 54 4.31 -7.18 2.64
CA LEU A 54 5.07 -7.21 1.39
C LEU A 54 4.58 -8.38 0.53
N PRO A 55 3.48 -8.23 -0.23
CA PRO A 55 3.08 -9.21 -1.23
C PRO A 55 4.13 -9.31 -2.35
N VAL A 56 4.69 -10.50 -2.55
CA VAL A 56 5.73 -10.78 -3.56
C VAL A 56 5.37 -11.99 -4.42
N PHE A 57 5.64 -11.89 -5.73
CA PHE A 57 5.49 -12.99 -6.68
C PHE A 57 6.54 -12.88 -7.80
N ASN A 58 7.57 -13.73 -7.76
CA ASN A 58 8.65 -13.81 -8.75
C ASN A 58 9.44 -12.50 -8.91
N GLU A 59 9.84 -11.91 -7.78
CA GLU A 59 10.47 -10.59 -7.65
C GLU A 59 11.94 -10.65 -7.21
N ARG A 60 12.69 -11.64 -7.71
CA ARG A 60 14.06 -11.98 -7.27
C ARG A 60 15.06 -10.81 -7.31
N HIS A 61 14.85 -9.83 -8.18
CA HIS A 61 15.77 -8.69 -8.35
C HIS A 61 15.57 -7.57 -7.31
N VAL A 62 14.42 -7.57 -6.63
CA VAL A 62 14.03 -6.47 -5.74
C VAL A 62 13.69 -6.93 -4.32
N VAL A 63 13.33 -8.19 -4.12
CA VAL A 63 12.84 -8.72 -2.83
C VAL A 63 13.80 -8.46 -1.67
N GLU A 64 15.11 -8.66 -1.85
CA GLU A 64 16.06 -8.46 -0.77
C GLU A 64 16.18 -6.99 -0.38
N ARG A 65 16.25 -6.10 -1.38
CA ARG A 65 16.32 -4.65 -1.19
C ARG A 65 15.04 -4.11 -0.55
N LEU A 66 13.88 -4.65 -0.94
CA LEU A 66 12.60 -4.31 -0.34
C LEU A 66 12.58 -4.65 1.15
N ILE A 67 12.94 -5.89 1.51
CA ILE A 67 13.02 -6.35 2.90
C ILE A 67 14.00 -5.47 3.68
N ASP A 68 15.20 -5.22 3.14
CA ASP A 68 16.20 -4.37 3.77
C ASP A 68 15.68 -2.95 4.05
N ARG A 69 14.92 -2.36 3.13
CA ARG A 69 14.34 -1.01 3.29
C ARG A 69 13.29 -0.95 4.37
N VAL A 70 12.37 -1.91 4.37
CA VAL A 70 11.25 -1.96 5.32
C VAL A 70 11.72 -2.30 6.73
N CYS A 71 12.66 -3.24 6.87
CA CYS A 71 13.26 -3.55 8.16
C CYS A 71 14.11 -2.41 8.73
N ALA A 72 14.50 -1.44 7.92
CA ALA A 72 15.26 -0.25 8.32
C ALA A 72 14.39 0.99 8.60
N PHE A 73 13.08 0.84 8.72
CA PHE A 73 12.20 1.93 9.13
C PHE A 73 12.62 2.53 10.47
N ASP A 74 12.53 3.87 10.58
CA ASP A 74 12.62 4.59 11.84
C ASP A 74 11.32 4.39 12.63
N TRP A 75 11.19 3.18 13.18
CA TRP A 75 10.09 2.77 14.05
C TRP A 75 10.62 1.85 15.13
N PRO A 76 10.08 1.87 16.36
CA PRO A 76 10.56 0.98 17.42
C PRO A 76 10.39 -0.49 17.02
N LEU A 77 11.43 -1.30 17.23
CA LEU A 77 11.41 -2.73 16.86
C LEU A 77 10.38 -3.53 17.66
N ASP A 78 10.13 -3.16 18.91
CA ASP A 78 9.05 -3.73 19.74
C ASP A 78 7.66 -3.22 19.32
N ARG A 79 7.60 -2.37 18.29
CA ARG A 79 6.38 -1.82 17.69
C ARG A 79 6.28 -2.06 16.17
N LEU A 80 7.09 -2.95 15.60
CA LEU A 80 7.10 -3.26 14.17
C LEU A 80 7.02 -4.77 13.92
N GLU A 81 6.07 -5.20 13.09
CA GLU A 81 6.05 -6.52 12.47
C GLU A 81 6.23 -6.37 10.96
N VAL A 82 7.02 -7.24 10.33
CA VAL A 82 7.16 -7.32 8.86
C VAL A 82 6.68 -8.69 8.38
N GLN A 83 5.75 -8.71 7.43
CA GLN A 83 5.23 -9.91 6.80
C GLN A 83 5.62 -9.93 5.32
N VAL A 84 6.47 -10.87 4.92
CA VAL A 84 6.73 -11.18 3.51
C VAL A 84 5.73 -12.22 3.06
N LEU A 85 4.76 -11.81 2.25
CA LEU A 85 3.66 -12.64 1.77
C LEU A 85 4.03 -13.17 0.39
N ASP A 86 4.60 -14.38 0.36
CA ASP A 86 5.30 -14.89 -0.80
C ASP A 86 4.55 -16.04 -1.48
N ASP A 87 4.06 -15.76 -2.68
CA ASP A 87 3.39 -16.71 -3.57
C ASP A 87 4.30 -17.21 -4.71
N SER A 88 5.60 -16.88 -4.67
CA SER A 88 6.55 -17.17 -5.74
C SER A 88 6.80 -18.66 -5.93
N ASP A 89 7.16 -19.02 -7.16
CA ASP A 89 7.58 -20.35 -7.58
C ASP A 89 9.00 -20.38 -8.18
N ASP A 90 9.74 -19.28 -8.03
CA ASP A 90 11.13 -19.12 -8.46
C ASP A 90 12.10 -18.90 -7.26
N GLU A 91 13.34 -18.49 -7.58
CA GLU A 91 14.42 -18.21 -6.61
C GLU A 91 14.07 -17.13 -5.58
N THR A 92 13.00 -16.34 -5.79
CA THR A 92 12.51 -15.33 -4.85
C THR A 92 12.24 -15.93 -3.47
N VAL A 93 11.78 -17.19 -3.42
CA VAL A 93 11.49 -17.91 -2.18
C VAL A 93 12.72 -18.01 -1.29
N ASP A 94 13.83 -18.48 -1.84
CA ASP A 94 15.06 -18.71 -1.08
C ASP A 94 15.72 -17.39 -0.68
N LEU A 95 15.70 -16.40 -1.57
CA LEU A 95 16.20 -15.06 -1.30
C LEU A 95 15.42 -14.37 -0.17
N ALA A 96 14.08 -14.42 -0.22
CA ALA A 96 13.22 -13.87 0.82
C ALA A 96 13.44 -14.58 2.16
N ALA A 97 13.50 -15.91 2.17
CA ALA A 97 13.71 -16.70 3.37
C ALA A 97 15.05 -16.36 4.04
N ALA A 98 16.14 -16.34 3.26
CA ALA A 98 17.47 -16.01 3.75
C ALA A 98 17.52 -14.58 4.32
N ARG A 99 16.91 -13.63 3.62
CA ARG A 99 16.88 -12.23 4.05
C ARG A 99 16.03 -12.02 5.32
N CYS A 100 14.91 -12.72 5.43
CA CYS A 100 14.10 -12.73 6.65
C CYS A 100 14.85 -13.32 7.84
N ALA A 101 15.63 -14.39 7.65
CA ALA A 101 16.46 -14.97 8.72
C ALA A 101 17.51 -13.97 9.23
N LEU A 102 18.22 -13.29 8.31
CA LEU A 102 19.20 -12.27 8.63
C LEU A 102 18.62 -11.15 9.51
N TRP A 103 17.44 -10.63 9.17
CA TRP A 103 16.81 -9.55 9.94
C TRP A 103 16.22 -10.02 11.26
N ARG A 104 15.75 -11.27 11.33
CA ARG A 104 15.31 -11.87 12.58
C ARG A 104 16.46 -12.02 13.58
N GLU A 105 17.66 -12.37 13.13
CA GLU A 105 18.88 -12.38 13.96
C GLU A 105 19.25 -10.99 14.50
N ARG A 106 18.88 -9.93 13.77
CA ARG A 106 19.05 -8.53 14.19
C ARG A 106 17.94 -8.03 15.12
N GLY A 107 16.99 -8.90 15.50
CA GLY A 107 15.91 -8.58 16.42
C GLY A 107 14.66 -7.97 15.79
N VAL A 108 14.54 -7.96 14.46
CA VAL A 108 13.31 -7.53 13.78
C VAL A 108 12.28 -8.66 13.83
N ASP A 109 11.04 -8.35 14.20
CA ASP A 109 9.91 -9.28 14.10
C ASP A 109 9.47 -9.40 12.64
N ILE A 110 10.16 -10.25 11.89
CA ILE A 110 9.86 -10.53 10.48
C ILE A 110 9.47 -11.98 10.27
N VAL A 111 8.44 -12.21 9.45
CA VAL A 111 7.94 -13.54 9.08
C VAL A 111 7.86 -13.68 7.56
N HIS A 112 8.27 -14.85 7.06
CA HIS A 112 8.08 -15.26 5.67
C HIS A 112 6.89 -16.21 5.62
N LEU A 113 5.80 -15.75 5.01
CA LEU A 113 4.53 -16.45 4.99
C LEU A 113 4.25 -16.95 3.57
N ARG A 114 4.12 -18.27 3.45
CA ARG A 114 3.75 -18.95 2.21
C ARG A 114 2.47 -19.74 2.42
N ARG A 115 1.54 -19.66 1.47
CA ARG A 115 0.22 -20.30 1.55
C ARG A 115 0.05 -21.53 0.64
N GLY A 116 1.04 -21.84 -0.19
CA GLY A 116 1.05 -23.00 -1.08
C GLY A 116 0.14 -22.88 -2.32
N GLU A 117 -1.02 -22.22 -2.22
CA GLU A 117 -1.94 -21.98 -3.34
C GLU A 117 -2.16 -20.48 -3.59
N ARG A 118 -2.16 -20.08 -4.87
CA ARG A 118 -2.29 -18.66 -5.28
C ARG A 118 -3.74 -18.17 -5.44
N THR A 119 -4.66 -18.73 -4.65
CA THR A 119 -6.11 -18.44 -4.77
C THR A 119 -6.41 -16.98 -4.44
N GLY A 120 -6.99 -16.22 -5.38
CA GLY A 120 -7.26 -14.79 -5.18
C GLY A 120 -6.02 -13.88 -5.29
N TYR A 121 -4.88 -14.40 -5.74
CA TYR A 121 -3.66 -13.63 -6.07
C TYR A 121 -3.25 -12.70 -4.92
N LYS A 122 -2.86 -11.45 -5.23
CA LYS A 122 -2.45 -10.42 -4.26
C LYS A 122 -3.48 -10.21 -3.16
N ALA A 123 -4.78 -10.13 -3.49
CA ALA A 123 -5.83 -9.93 -2.50
C ALA A 123 -5.93 -11.11 -1.52
N GLY A 124 -5.77 -12.34 -2.03
CA GLY A 124 -5.72 -13.54 -1.20
C GLY A 124 -4.49 -13.61 -0.30
N ALA A 125 -3.32 -13.19 -0.81
CA ALA A 125 -2.09 -13.12 -0.02
C ALA A 125 -2.23 -12.09 1.12
N LEU A 126 -2.73 -10.89 0.81
CA LEU A 126 -3.01 -9.85 1.81
C LEU A 126 -4.02 -10.32 2.86
N ALA A 127 -5.13 -10.93 2.45
CA ALA A 127 -6.11 -11.48 3.40
C ALA A 127 -5.50 -12.54 4.33
N PHE A 128 -4.61 -13.40 3.80
CA PHE A 128 -3.89 -14.40 4.57
C PHE A 128 -2.94 -13.77 5.60
N GLY A 129 -2.23 -12.70 5.23
CA GLY A 129 -1.38 -11.92 6.11
C GLY A 129 -2.17 -11.16 7.19
N THR A 130 -3.24 -10.48 6.80
CA THR A 130 -4.06 -9.66 7.69
C THR A 130 -4.68 -10.47 8.81
N ALA A 131 -5.11 -11.71 8.52
CA ALA A 131 -5.61 -12.63 9.55
C ALA A 131 -4.54 -13.03 10.61
N ARG A 132 -3.26 -12.76 10.35
CA ARG A 132 -2.10 -13.08 11.21
C ARG A 132 -1.36 -11.83 11.68
N ALA A 133 -1.80 -10.64 11.27
CA ALA A 133 -1.17 -9.38 11.61
C ALA A 133 -1.29 -9.10 13.10
N LYS A 134 -0.20 -8.59 13.68
CA LYS A 134 -0.11 -8.16 15.07
C LYS A 134 -0.50 -6.69 15.26
N GLY A 135 -0.28 -5.89 14.23
CA GLY A 135 -0.45 -4.45 14.23
C GLY A 135 -1.90 -3.98 14.35
N GLU A 136 -2.07 -2.84 15.01
CA GLU A 136 -3.29 -2.03 14.98
C GLU A 136 -3.46 -1.35 13.61
N LEU A 137 -2.33 -1.02 12.98
CA LEU A 137 -2.27 -0.46 11.63
C LEU A 137 -1.53 -1.42 10.70
N ILE A 138 -1.95 -1.45 9.44
CA ILE A 138 -1.30 -2.21 8.37
C ILE A 138 -0.79 -1.26 7.31
N ALA A 139 0.50 -1.34 7.00
CA ALA A 139 1.12 -0.69 5.86
C ALA A 139 1.38 -1.74 4.76
N ILE A 140 0.97 -1.46 3.53
CA ILE A 140 1.11 -2.39 2.41
C ILE A 140 2.02 -1.75 1.37
N PHE A 141 3.05 -2.48 0.92
CA PHE A 141 3.95 -2.03 -0.14
C PHE A 141 4.09 -3.09 -1.23
N ASP A 142 4.08 -2.64 -2.47
CA ASP A 142 4.37 -3.49 -3.63
C ASP A 142 5.87 -3.78 -3.71
N ALA A 143 6.24 -4.87 -4.37
CA ALA A 143 7.61 -5.37 -4.35
C ALA A 143 8.65 -4.42 -4.97
N ASP A 144 8.20 -3.57 -5.90
CA ASP A 144 9.00 -2.59 -6.61
C ASP A 144 9.02 -1.20 -5.93
N PHE A 145 8.22 -0.99 -4.89
CA PHE A 145 8.18 0.26 -4.14
C PHE A 145 9.17 0.24 -2.97
N LEU A 146 10.10 1.20 -2.96
CA LEU A 146 11.11 1.34 -1.90
C LEU A 146 10.77 2.53 -1.01
N PRO A 147 10.05 2.33 0.11
CA PRO A 147 9.70 3.41 1.01
C PRO A 147 10.93 4.02 1.69
N ASP A 148 10.85 5.32 1.98
CA ASP A 148 11.81 6.01 2.84
C ASP A 148 11.70 5.54 4.30
N ALA A 149 12.80 5.61 5.04
CA ALA A 149 12.87 5.11 6.42
C ALA A 149 11.89 5.82 7.38
N ASP A 150 11.54 7.08 7.09
CA ASP A 150 10.61 7.89 7.88
C ASP A 150 9.14 7.73 7.47
N PHE A 151 8.82 6.79 6.58
CA PHE A 151 7.46 6.61 6.05
C PHE A 151 6.40 6.50 7.16
N LEU A 152 6.64 5.64 8.16
CA LEU A 152 5.70 5.45 9.28
C LEU A 152 5.60 6.72 10.14
N ARG A 153 6.71 7.42 10.38
CA ARG A 153 6.72 8.71 11.11
C ARG A 153 5.85 9.76 10.43
N ARG A 154 5.81 9.76 9.09
CA ARG A 154 5.05 10.72 8.29
C ARG A 154 3.57 10.35 8.10
N THR A 155 3.23 9.07 8.20
CA THR A 155 1.89 8.55 7.86
C THR A 155 1.06 8.16 9.08
N VAL A 156 1.67 7.60 10.12
CA VAL A 156 0.95 7.16 11.32
C VAL A 156 0.28 8.30 12.10
N PRO A 157 0.85 9.53 12.22
CA PRO A 157 0.20 10.60 12.98
C PRO A 157 -1.21 10.97 12.48
N TRP A 158 -1.48 10.80 11.18
CA TRP A 158 -2.82 11.04 10.61
C TRP A 158 -3.93 10.21 11.25
N PHE A 159 -3.62 9.04 11.82
CA PHE A 159 -4.60 8.22 12.54
C PHE A 159 -4.92 8.73 13.96
N ALA A 160 -4.37 9.88 14.36
CA ALA A 160 -4.80 10.57 15.58
C ALA A 160 -6.27 11.05 15.49
N ASP A 161 -6.75 11.34 14.27
CA ASP A 161 -8.17 11.58 14.02
C ASP A 161 -8.89 10.22 13.88
N PRO A 162 -9.83 9.87 14.80
CA PRO A 162 -10.58 8.62 14.72
C PRO A 162 -11.52 8.53 13.51
N GLY A 163 -11.75 9.63 12.79
CA GLY A 163 -12.47 9.65 11.51
C GLY A 163 -11.65 9.15 10.31
N ILE A 164 -10.33 8.99 10.46
CA ILE A 164 -9.44 8.55 9.39
C ILE A 164 -9.24 7.04 9.43
N GLY A 165 -9.76 6.35 8.41
CA GLY A 165 -9.59 4.90 8.24
C GLY A 165 -8.46 4.50 7.28
N MET A 166 -7.94 5.41 6.46
CA MET A 166 -6.90 5.12 5.47
C MET A 166 -6.07 6.37 5.15
N VAL A 167 -4.75 6.18 5.06
CA VAL A 167 -3.81 7.18 4.56
C VAL A 167 -3.16 6.63 3.30
N GLN A 168 -3.31 7.35 2.18
CA GLN A 168 -2.70 6.98 0.91
C GLN A 168 -1.58 7.96 0.57
N THR A 169 -0.41 7.41 0.24
CA THR A 169 0.76 8.18 -0.22
C THR A 169 0.96 7.99 -1.73
N ARG A 170 1.90 8.75 -2.30
CA ARG A 170 2.27 8.67 -3.72
C ARG A 170 3.56 7.89 -3.89
#